data_AF-A0A545BGA9-F1
#
_entry.id   AF-A0A545BGA9-F1
#
_cell.length_a   1.000
_cell.length_b   1.000
_cell.length_c   1.000
_cell.angle_alpha   90.00
_cell.angle_beta   90.00
_cell.angle_gamma   90.00
#
_symmetry.space_group_name_H-M   'P 1'
#
loop_
_entity.id
_entity.type
_entity.pdbx_description
1 polymer ?
#
loop_
_entity_poly.entity_id
_entity_poly.type
_entity_poly.pdbx_seq_one_letter_code
_entity_poly.pdbx_strand_id
1 'polypeptide(L)'
;MAKAFKYGLKGISGYLEPAERDLLRGLLDDVISMLESDARENEDPLAALIGLDMDVQQPSDRALLRLLPNVMKDDDDGSLEFRQLTERSVRENKIGALRAAALGLDKNELVLTPEDATRWSMALNDVRLVLAERLDIRDEADAEHIHSMQDWSQAEDVESYLALVYNFTTWLQESLVQAMMAARQAKS
;
A
#
# COMPACT_ATOMS: atom_id res chain seq x y z
N MET A 1 -16.24 -10.51 -12.07
CA MET A 1 -15.36 -9.35 -11.88
C MET A 1 -15.69 -8.65 -10.57
N ALA A 2 -14.70 -7.96 -10.02
CA ALA A 2 -14.79 -7.10 -8.85
C ALA A 2 -15.96 -6.12 -8.94
N LYS A 3 -16.51 -5.75 -7.78
CA LYS A 3 -17.45 -4.64 -7.65
C LYS A 3 -16.84 -3.57 -6.76
N ALA A 4 -16.88 -2.34 -7.27
CA ALA A 4 -16.45 -1.13 -6.59
C ALA A 4 -17.01 -1.04 -5.15
N PHE A 5 -16.23 -0.48 -4.24
CA PHE A 5 -16.72 -0.16 -2.92
C PHE A 5 -17.87 0.85 -2.99
N LYS A 6 -18.89 0.63 -2.17
CA LYS A 6 -20.07 1.51 -2.03
C LYS A 6 -20.45 1.64 -0.57
N TYR A 7 -20.92 2.83 -0.19
CA TYR A 7 -21.56 3.06 1.09
C TYR A 7 -23.06 2.72 1.00
N GLY A 8 -23.56 1.93 1.95
CA GLY A 8 -24.97 1.53 2.02
C GLY A 8 -25.38 1.04 3.41
N LEU A 9 -26.48 0.29 3.49
CA LEU A 9 -27.09 -0.14 4.76
C LEU A 9 -26.14 -0.95 5.66
N LYS A 10 -25.21 -1.71 5.08
CA LYS A 10 -24.21 -2.52 5.82
C LYS A 10 -22.91 -1.75 6.12
N GLY A 11 -22.83 -0.46 5.80
CA GLY A 11 -21.58 0.31 5.81
C GLY A 11 -20.90 0.34 4.45
N ILE A 12 -19.56 0.39 4.45
CA ILE A 12 -18.77 0.36 3.22
C ILE A 12 -18.59 -1.10 2.81
N SER A 13 -19.01 -1.45 1.59
CA SER A 13 -18.94 -2.82 1.10
C SER A 13 -18.43 -2.89 -0.33
N GLY A 14 -17.68 -3.94 -0.64
CA GLY A 14 -17.11 -4.23 -1.96
C GLY A 14 -17.15 -5.72 -2.23
N TYR A 15 -16.82 -6.13 -3.45
CA TYR A 15 -16.76 -7.55 -3.81
C TYR A 15 -15.53 -7.81 -4.66
N LEU A 16 -14.78 -8.86 -4.32
CA LEU A 16 -13.65 -9.35 -5.10
C LEU A 16 -13.85 -10.84 -5.41
N GLU A 17 -13.55 -11.24 -6.63
CA GLU A 17 -13.51 -12.64 -7.04
C GLU A 17 -12.28 -13.35 -6.48
N PRO A 18 -12.28 -14.70 -6.40
CA PRO A 18 -11.15 -15.45 -5.87
C PRO A 18 -9.80 -15.05 -6.46
N ALA A 19 -9.70 -14.96 -7.79
CA ALA A 19 -8.46 -14.59 -8.46
C ALA A 19 -7.97 -13.16 -8.10
N GLU A 20 -8.89 -12.21 -7.98
CA GLU A 20 -8.58 -10.81 -7.62
C GLU A 20 -8.13 -10.72 -6.15
N ARG A 21 -8.70 -11.55 -5.27
CA ARG A 21 -8.28 -11.64 -3.86
C ARG A 21 -6.90 -12.27 -3.73
N ASP A 22 -6.63 -13.33 -4.49
CA ASP A 22 -5.34 -14.01 -4.45
C ASP A 22 -4.23 -13.10 -5.00
N LEU A 23 -4.52 -12.37 -6.09
CA LEU A 23 -3.65 -11.31 -6.60
C LEU A 23 -3.37 -10.25 -5.53
N LEU A 24 -4.43 -9.66 -4.95
CA LEU A 24 -4.27 -8.59 -3.97
C LEU A 24 -3.54 -9.08 -2.71
N ARG A 25 -3.79 -10.32 -2.26
CA ARG A 25 -3.08 -10.92 -1.13
C ARG A 25 -1.58 -11.05 -1.44
N GLY A 26 -1.22 -11.54 -2.63
CA GLY A 26 0.18 -11.61 -3.05
C GLY A 26 0.87 -10.25 -3.01
N LEU A 27 0.23 -9.21 -3.54
CA LEU A 27 0.77 -7.84 -3.50
C LEU A 27 0.96 -7.31 -2.09
N LEU A 28 0.00 -7.55 -1.20
CA LEU A 28 0.11 -7.15 0.21
C LEU A 28 1.28 -7.88 0.89
N ASP A 29 1.39 -9.19 0.66
CA ASP A 29 2.46 -10.02 1.22
C ASP A 29 3.85 -9.62 0.70
N ASP A 30 3.97 -9.28 -0.58
CA ASP A 30 5.21 -8.78 -1.18
C ASP A 30 5.67 -7.47 -0.53
N VAL A 31 4.73 -6.52 -0.32
CA VAL A 31 5.05 -5.24 0.37
C VAL A 31 5.41 -5.47 1.84
N ILE A 32 4.71 -6.39 2.53
CA ILE A 32 5.07 -6.79 3.90
C ILE A 32 6.49 -7.36 3.92
N SER A 33 6.81 -8.29 3.02
CA SER A 33 8.12 -8.93 2.96
C SER A 33 9.23 -7.91 2.68
N MET A 34 8.98 -6.92 1.83
CA MET A 34 9.91 -5.82 1.57
C MET A 34 10.14 -4.95 2.82
N LEU A 35 9.08 -4.62 3.56
CA LEU A 35 9.19 -3.84 4.80
C LEU A 35 9.88 -4.60 5.94
N GLU A 36 9.73 -5.92 6.00
CA GLU A 36 10.35 -6.78 7.03
C GLU A 36 11.82 -7.10 6.75
N SER A 37 12.20 -7.33 5.49
CA SER A 37 13.55 -7.80 5.14
C SER A 37 14.61 -6.77 5.54
N ASP A 38 14.37 -5.52 5.19
CA ASP A 38 15.28 -4.40 5.48
C ASP A 38 15.33 -4.06 6.98
N ALA A 39 14.28 -4.41 7.74
CA ALA A 39 14.29 -4.26 9.20
C ALA A 39 15.19 -5.32 9.87
N ARG A 40 15.10 -6.59 9.43
CA ARG A 40 15.90 -7.68 10.02
C ARG A 40 17.41 -7.53 9.79
N GLU A 41 17.81 -6.87 8.71
CA GLU A 41 19.22 -6.61 8.43
C GLU A 41 19.87 -5.64 9.43
N ASN A 42 19.08 -4.78 10.08
CA ASN A 42 19.58 -3.68 10.91
C ASN A 42 19.18 -3.75 12.39
N GLU A 43 18.44 -4.79 12.84
CA GLU A 43 17.86 -4.82 14.18
C GLU A 43 18.84 -5.32 15.28
N ASP A 44 19.28 -4.40 16.16
CA ASP A 44 19.93 -4.75 17.44
C ASP A 44 18.86 -5.20 18.48
N PRO A 45 18.96 -6.41 19.06
CA PRO A 45 18.03 -6.93 20.06
C PRO A 45 17.82 -6.03 21.29
N LEU A 46 18.83 -5.26 21.71
CA LEU A 46 18.71 -4.35 22.84
C LEU A 46 17.99 -3.05 22.44
N ALA A 47 18.29 -2.54 21.25
CA ALA A 47 17.63 -1.38 20.67
C ALA A 47 16.13 -1.66 20.44
N ALA A 48 15.80 -2.89 20.02
CA ALA A 48 14.44 -3.38 19.89
C ALA A 48 13.61 -3.32 21.20
N LEU A 49 14.23 -3.39 22.38
CA LEU A 49 13.53 -3.28 23.67
C LEU A 49 13.18 -1.84 24.04
N ILE A 50 13.94 -0.86 23.57
CA ILE A 50 13.77 0.56 23.89
C ILE A 50 13.07 1.35 22.78
N GLY A 51 12.80 0.74 21.63
CA GLY A 51 12.10 1.36 20.51
C GLY A 51 12.98 2.30 19.67
N LEU A 52 14.29 2.28 19.88
CA LEU A 52 15.27 2.99 19.07
C LEU A 52 15.96 2.00 18.14
N ASP A 53 16.37 2.47 16.98
CA ASP A 53 17.23 1.71 16.08
C ASP A 53 18.38 2.62 15.64
N MET A 54 19.59 2.31 16.10
CA MET A 54 20.78 3.15 15.90
C MET A 54 21.50 2.84 14.58
N ASP A 55 21.20 1.69 13.98
CA ASP A 55 21.84 1.21 12.75
C ASP A 55 20.98 1.44 11.50
N VAL A 56 19.87 2.19 11.63
CA VAL A 56 19.02 2.55 10.49
C VAL A 56 19.82 3.30 9.44
N GLN A 57 19.71 2.86 8.18
CA GLN A 57 20.27 3.53 7.02
C GLN A 57 19.15 3.88 6.04
N GLN A 58 19.45 4.78 5.09
CA GLN A 58 18.53 5.02 4.00
C GLN A 58 18.35 3.74 3.17
N PRO A 59 17.10 3.34 2.86
CA PRO A 59 16.85 2.20 1.99
C PRO A 59 17.51 2.37 0.61
N SER A 60 18.19 1.33 0.14
CA SER A 60 18.77 1.29 -1.20
C SER A 60 17.71 1.03 -2.29
N ASP A 61 16.64 0.31 -1.94
CA ASP A 61 15.49 0.08 -2.81
C ASP A 61 14.65 1.37 -2.90
N ARG A 62 14.48 1.87 -4.13
CA ARG A 62 13.70 3.08 -4.43
C ARG A 62 12.23 2.95 -4.03
N ALA A 63 11.63 1.76 -4.13
CA ALA A 63 10.24 1.55 -3.74
C ALA A 63 10.09 1.60 -2.23
N LEU A 64 11.06 1.04 -1.50
CA LEU A 64 11.08 1.15 -0.05
C LEU A 64 11.35 2.58 0.40
N LEU A 65 12.22 3.33 -0.28
CA LEU A 65 12.43 4.76 -0.07
C LEU A 65 11.14 5.56 -0.32
N ARG A 66 10.29 5.12 -1.25
CA ARG A 66 8.98 5.76 -1.48
C ARG A 66 8.00 5.53 -0.32
N LEU A 67 8.05 4.36 0.30
CA LEU A 67 7.26 4.05 1.49
C LEU A 67 7.80 4.70 2.76
N LEU A 68 9.12 4.87 2.84
CA LEU A 68 9.86 5.40 3.98
C LEU A 68 10.74 6.59 3.52
N PRO A 69 10.12 7.72 3.13
CA PRO A 69 10.85 8.85 2.54
C PRO A 69 11.71 9.58 3.57
N ASN A 70 12.78 10.23 3.09
CA ASN A 70 13.49 11.24 3.87
C ASN A 70 12.53 12.41 4.18
N VAL A 71 12.49 12.83 5.44
CA VAL A 71 11.57 13.88 5.90
C VAL A 71 12.16 15.27 5.71
N MET A 72 13.48 15.39 5.78
CA MET A 72 14.18 16.65 5.53
C MET A 72 14.76 16.66 4.12
N LYS A 73 14.55 17.78 3.42
CA LYS A 73 15.15 18.00 2.11
C LYS A 73 16.52 18.63 2.31
N ASP A 74 17.54 18.05 1.68
CA ASP A 74 18.94 18.53 1.71
C ASP A 74 19.59 18.49 3.10
N ASP A 75 19.07 17.67 4.03
CA ASP A 75 19.63 17.41 5.36
C ASP A 75 19.59 15.90 5.66
N ASP A 76 20.69 15.24 5.29
CA ASP A 76 20.84 13.80 5.44
C ASP A 76 20.97 13.39 6.91
N ASP A 77 21.68 14.17 7.72
CA ASP A 77 21.87 13.92 9.16
C ASP A 77 20.53 14.03 9.91
N GLY A 78 19.75 15.08 9.64
CA GLY A 78 18.41 15.24 10.22
C GLY A 78 17.43 14.17 9.75
N SER A 79 17.53 13.72 8.50
CA SER A 79 16.72 12.60 7.99
C SER A 79 17.10 11.28 8.68
N LEU A 80 18.39 11.04 8.93
CA LEU A 80 18.88 9.87 9.64
C LEU A 80 18.39 9.84 11.10
N GLU A 81 18.53 10.94 11.83
CA GLU A 81 18.03 11.06 13.22
C GLU A 81 16.52 10.79 13.28
N PHE A 82 15.75 11.36 12.34
CA PHE A 82 14.31 11.12 12.27
C PHE A 82 13.98 9.63 12.04
N ARG A 83 14.74 8.94 11.17
CA ARG A 83 14.56 7.51 10.93
C ARG A 83 14.84 6.68 12.18
N GLN A 84 15.95 6.93 12.85
CA GLN A 84 16.32 6.23 14.09
C GLN A 84 15.21 6.30 15.16
N LEU A 85 14.48 7.43 15.20
CA LEU A 85 13.40 7.66 16.16
C LEU A 85 12.04 7.10 15.72
N THR A 86 11.76 7.02 14.42
CA THR A 86 10.38 6.82 13.92
C THR A 86 10.18 5.65 12.98
N GLU A 87 11.22 5.24 12.25
CA GLU A 87 11.07 4.36 11.09
C GLU A 87 10.46 3.01 11.49
N ARG A 88 10.88 2.45 12.63
CA ARG A 88 10.28 1.24 13.19
C ARG A 88 8.77 1.37 13.36
N SER A 89 8.32 2.43 14.03
CA SER A 89 6.89 2.65 14.25
C SER A 89 6.12 2.86 12.94
N VAL A 90 6.75 3.49 11.94
CA VAL A 90 6.17 3.66 10.61
C VAL A 90 6.03 2.30 9.91
N ARG A 91 7.08 1.46 9.94
CA ARG A 91 7.05 0.10 9.39
C ARG A 91 5.99 -0.76 10.06
N GLU A 92 5.94 -0.78 11.40
CA GLU A 92 4.94 -1.53 12.17
C GLU A 92 3.51 -1.11 11.82
N ASN A 93 3.24 0.19 11.70
CA ASN A 93 1.93 0.70 11.31
C ASN A 93 1.54 0.29 9.88
N LYS A 94 2.49 0.38 8.93
CA LYS A 94 2.27 -0.05 7.53
C LYS A 94 2.00 -1.54 7.44
N ILE A 95 2.86 -2.37 8.04
CA ILE A 95 2.70 -3.83 8.11
C ILE A 95 1.36 -4.19 8.78
N GLY A 96 1.00 -3.50 9.87
CA GLY A 96 -0.28 -3.70 10.55
C GLY A 96 -1.49 -3.42 9.64
N ALA A 97 -1.46 -2.35 8.84
CA ALA A 97 -2.50 -2.03 7.87
C ALA A 97 -2.57 -3.07 6.73
N LEU A 98 -1.42 -3.46 6.17
CA LEU A 98 -1.31 -4.47 5.11
C LEU A 98 -1.85 -5.83 5.58
N ARG A 99 -1.43 -6.29 6.77
CA ARG A 99 -1.92 -7.55 7.37
C ARG A 99 -3.41 -7.51 7.65
N ALA A 100 -3.93 -6.38 8.16
CA ALA A 100 -5.37 -6.23 8.40
C ALA A 100 -6.17 -6.30 7.09
N ALA A 101 -5.66 -5.69 6.00
CA ALA A 101 -6.27 -5.81 4.68
C ALA A 101 -6.24 -7.25 4.16
N ALA A 102 -5.10 -7.94 4.31
CA ALA A 102 -4.93 -9.33 3.89
C ALA A 102 -5.91 -10.29 4.60
N LEU A 103 -6.13 -10.13 5.91
CA LEU A 103 -7.14 -10.88 6.66
C LEU A 103 -8.57 -10.63 6.15
N GLY A 104 -8.85 -9.42 5.66
CA GLY A 104 -10.15 -9.10 5.05
C GLY A 104 -10.44 -9.87 3.76
N LEU A 105 -9.41 -10.40 3.09
CA LEU A 105 -9.53 -11.14 1.82
C LEU A 105 -10.01 -12.58 1.97
N ASP A 106 -10.30 -13.05 3.19
CA ASP A 106 -10.83 -14.41 3.41
C ASP A 106 -12.26 -14.59 2.88
N LYS A 107 -12.97 -13.48 2.62
CA LYS A 107 -14.35 -13.47 2.11
C LYS A 107 -14.40 -12.75 0.76
N ASN A 108 -15.35 -13.17 -0.10
CA ASN A 108 -15.60 -12.49 -1.37
C ASN A 108 -16.29 -11.13 -1.17
N GLU A 109 -17.26 -11.07 -0.25
CA GLU A 109 -17.91 -9.81 0.15
C GLU A 109 -17.07 -9.15 1.25
N LEU A 110 -16.53 -7.98 0.94
CA LEU A 110 -15.80 -7.13 1.88
C LEU A 110 -16.82 -6.21 2.53
N VAL A 111 -16.86 -6.19 3.87
CA VAL A 111 -17.67 -5.25 4.65
C VAL A 111 -16.73 -4.57 5.63
N LEU A 112 -16.50 -3.28 5.43
CA LEU A 112 -15.50 -2.52 6.15
C LEU A 112 -16.15 -1.58 7.16
N THR A 113 -15.68 -1.65 8.40
CA THR A 113 -15.92 -0.57 9.37
C THR A 113 -15.19 0.70 8.91
N PRO A 114 -15.49 1.88 9.47
CA PRO A 114 -14.75 3.10 9.15
C PRO A 114 -13.23 2.99 9.43
N GLU A 115 -12.87 2.25 10.47
CA GLU A 115 -11.46 1.99 10.82
C GLU A 115 -10.81 1.05 9.82
N ASP A 116 -11.47 -0.05 9.48
CA ASP A 116 -10.97 -0.99 8.46
C ASP A 116 -10.84 -0.32 7.10
N ALA A 117 -11.79 0.53 6.71
CA ALA A 117 -11.71 1.30 5.46
C ALA A 117 -10.47 2.21 5.43
N THR A 118 -10.10 2.81 6.58
CA THR A 118 -8.88 3.60 6.68
C THR A 118 -7.63 2.73 6.51
N ARG A 119 -7.57 1.57 7.18
CA ARG A 119 -6.45 0.63 7.06
C ARG A 119 -6.32 0.07 5.63
N TRP A 120 -7.43 -0.28 5.00
CA TRP A 120 -7.49 -0.71 3.60
C TRP A 120 -7.01 0.39 2.65
N SER A 121 -7.42 1.64 2.86
CA SER A 121 -6.94 2.76 2.06
C SER A 121 -5.44 2.97 2.20
N MET A 122 -4.88 2.80 3.41
CA MET A 122 -3.43 2.88 3.64
C MET A 122 -2.69 1.74 2.94
N ALA A 123 -3.18 0.50 3.07
CA ALA A 123 -2.61 -0.68 2.45
C ALA A 123 -2.59 -0.59 0.91
N LEU A 124 -3.72 -0.20 0.30
CA LEU A 124 -3.81 -0.01 -1.15
C LEU A 124 -2.89 1.10 -1.64
N ASN A 125 -2.76 2.19 -0.87
CA ASN A 125 -1.83 3.26 -1.20
C ASN A 125 -0.38 2.77 -1.20
N ASP A 126 0.04 2.00 -0.19
CA ASP A 126 1.40 1.47 -0.11
C ASP A 126 1.69 0.51 -1.28
N VAL A 127 0.76 -0.36 -1.64
CA VAL A 127 0.86 -1.21 -2.85
C VAL A 127 1.01 -0.36 -4.11
N ARG A 128 0.18 0.67 -4.28
CA ARG A 128 0.27 1.57 -5.45
C ARG A 128 1.59 2.32 -5.54
N LEU A 129 2.14 2.77 -4.42
CA LEU A 129 3.43 3.47 -4.40
C LEU A 129 4.56 2.54 -4.86
N VAL A 130 4.53 1.27 -4.44
CA VAL A 130 5.50 0.27 -4.89
C VAL A 130 5.34 -0.01 -6.38
N LEU A 131 4.12 -0.27 -6.85
CA LEU A 131 3.84 -0.51 -8.26
C LEU A 131 4.25 0.68 -9.14
N ALA A 132 3.94 1.91 -8.71
CA ALA A 132 4.33 3.12 -9.43
C ALA A 132 5.85 3.25 -9.57
N GLU A 133 6.61 2.96 -8.51
CA GLU A 133 8.07 3.02 -8.57
C GLU A 133 8.66 1.92 -9.48
N ARG A 134 8.07 0.72 -9.50
CA ARG A 134 8.51 -0.37 -10.39
C ARG A 134 8.17 -0.12 -11.85
N LEU A 135 7.08 0.61 -12.12
CA LEU A 135 6.66 1.06 -13.45
C LEU A 135 7.35 2.37 -13.88
N ASP A 136 8.26 2.91 -13.06
CA ASP A 136 8.95 4.19 -13.31
C ASP A 136 7.97 5.37 -13.56
N ILE A 137 6.80 5.37 -12.93
CA ILE A 137 5.83 6.48 -13.05
C ILE A 137 6.39 7.71 -12.30
N ARG A 138 6.72 8.79 -13.03
CA ARG A 138 7.28 10.03 -12.48
C ARG A 138 6.32 11.20 -12.54
N ASP A 139 5.47 11.26 -13.56
CA ASP A 139 4.51 12.33 -13.75
C ASP A 139 3.13 11.84 -14.19
N GLU A 140 2.24 12.80 -14.48
CA GLU A 140 0.86 12.52 -14.90
C GLU A 140 0.81 11.88 -16.29
N ALA A 141 1.74 12.20 -17.19
CA ALA A 141 1.77 11.61 -18.54
C ALA A 141 2.15 10.13 -18.49
N ASP A 142 3.10 9.75 -17.62
CA ASP A 142 3.43 8.34 -17.37
C ASP A 142 2.21 7.58 -16.84
N ALA A 143 1.50 8.16 -15.87
CA ALA A 143 0.30 7.56 -15.29
C ALA A 143 -0.83 7.39 -16.33
N GLU A 144 -1.05 8.40 -17.19
CA GLU A 144 -2.01 8.32 -18.29
C GLU A 144 -1.65 7.22 -19.30
N HIS A 145 -0.36 7.06 -19.62
CA HIS A 145 0.11 5.99 -20.48
C HIS A 145 -0.22 4.62 -19.90
N ILE A 146 0.10 4.39 -18.62
CA ILE A 146 -0.23 3.16 -17.91
C ILE A 146 -1.75 2.94 -17.85
N HIS A 147 -2.55 3.99 -17.63
CA HIS A 147 -4.01 3.90 -17.61
C HIS A 147 -4.63 3.51 -18.96
N SER A 148 -3.93 3.73 -20.08
CA SER A 148 -4.37 3.27 -21.40
C SER A 148 -4.27 1.75 -21.58
N MET A 149 -3.47 1.06 -20.77
CA MET A 149 -3.29 -0.38 -20.78
C MET A 149 -4.33 -1.09 -19.90
N GLN A 150 -5.51 -1.37 -20.45
CA GLN A 150 -6.65 -1.92 -19.69
C GLN A 150 -7.02 -3.36 -20.05
N ASP A 151 -6.45 -3.91 -21.12
CA ASP A 151 -6.79 -5.24 -21.63
C ASP A 151 -5.84 -6.32 -21.10
N TRP A 152 -6.35 -7.14 -20.18
CA TRP A 152 -5.62 -8.27 -19.61
C TRP A 152 -5.19 -9.32 -20.64
N SER A 153 -5.88 -9.41 -21.77
CA SER A 153 -5.52 -10.36 -22.84
C SER A 153 -4.29 -9.94 -23.65
N GLN A 154 -3.90 -8.67 -23.55
CA GLN A 154 -2.78 -8.07 -24.29
C GLN A 154 -1.51 -7.93 -23.44
N ALA A 155 -1.53 -8.38 -22.17
CA ALA A 155 -0.34 -8.39 -21.34
C ALA A 155 0.56 -9.57 -21.73
N GLU A 156 1.67 -9.25 -22.39
CA GLU A 156 2.65 -10.22 -22.89
C GLU A 156 3.95 -10.23 -22.07
N ASP A 157 4.15 -9.23 -21.22
CA ASP A 157 5.36 -9.07 -20.40
C ASP A 157 5.06 -8.63 -18.95
N VAL A 158 6.12 -8.54 -18.14
CA VAL A 158 6.02 -8.17 -16.72
C VAL A 158 5.51 -6.74 -16.56
N GLU A 159 5.93 -5.82 -17.41
CA GLU A 159 5.58 -4.40 -17.31
C GLU A 159 4.09 -4.17 -17.59
N SER A 160 3.57 -4.75 -18.68
CA SER A 160 2.15 -4.72 -19.03
C SER A 160 1.28 -5.42 -17.97
N TYR A 161 1.77 -6.50 -17.35
CA TYR A 161 1.09 -7.10 -16.20
C TYR A 161 1.05 -6.16 -14.99
N LEU A 162 2.19 -5.55 -14.63
CA LEU A 162 2.25 -4.59 -13.52
C LEU A 162 1.35 -3.36 -13.78
N ALA A 163 1.26 -2.90 -15.03
CA ALA A 163 0.36 -1.81 -15.44
C ALA A 163 -1.11 -2.17 -15.16
N LEU A 164 -1.54 -3.37 -15.52
CA LEU A 164 -2.91 -3.83 -15.24
C LEU A 164 -3.20 -3.94 -13.74
N VAL A 165 -2.23 -4.44 -12.97
CA VAL A 165 -2.35 -4.51 -11.51
C VAL A 165 -2.39 -3.11 -10.87
N TYR A 166 -1.57 -2.18 -11.37
CA TYR A 166 -1.60 -0.78 -10.96
C TYR A 166 -2.97 -0.14 -11.24
N ASN A 167 -3.53 -0.37 -12.44
CA ASN A 167 -4.85 0.12 -12.81
C ASN A 167 -5.96 -0.47 -11.92
N PHE A 168 -5.91 -1.77 -11.65
CA PHE A 168 -6.86 -2.44 -10.78
C PHE A 168 -6.82 -1.89 -9.34
N THR A 169 -5.64 -1.79 -8.74
CA THR A 169 -5.46 -1.27 -7.37
C THR A 169 -5.82 0.21 -7.29
N THR A 170 -5.56 0.98 -8.35
CA THR A 170 -5.99 2.38 -8.49
C THR A 170 -7.49 2.52 -8.42
N TRP A 171 -8.20 1.82 -9.30
CA TRP A 171 -9.67 1.82 -9.33
C TRP A 171 -10.27 1.37 -7.98
N LEU A 172 -9.68 0.33 -7.37
CA LEU A 172 -10.16 -0.18 -6.09
C LEU A 172 -10.02 0.87 -4.98
N GLN A 173 -8.88 1.55 -4.89
CA GLN A 173 -8.64 2.63 -3.93
C GLN A 173 -9.57 3.82 -4.16
N GLU A 174 -9.75 4.26 -5.41
CA GLU A 174 -10.66 5.35 -5.74
C GLU A 174 -12.09 5.05 -5.30
N SER A 175 -12.58 3.84 -5.57
CA SER A 175 -13.91 3.43 -5.13
C SER A 175 -14.05 3.42 -3.60
N LEU A 176 -12.99 3.00 -2.88
CA LEU A 176 -12.98 3.01 -1.42
C LEU A 176 -13.02 4.43 -0.86
N VAL A 177 -12.18 5.32 -1.39
CA VAL A 177 -12.14 6.73 -0.97
C VAL A 177 -13.48 7.41 -1.22
N GLN A 178 -14.11 7.17 -2.39
CA GLN A 178 -15.46 7.67 -2.68
C GLN A 178 -16.50 7.17 -1.67
N ALA A 179 -16.47 5.86 -1.34
CA ALA A 179 -17.37 5.29 -0.34
C ALA A 179 -17.13 5.88 1.07
N MET A 180 -15.88 6.14 1.45
CA MET A 180 -15.52 6.80 2.71
C MET A 180 -16.04 8.24 2.77
N MET A 181 -15.94 8.99 1.68
CA MET A 181 -16.49 10.36 1.59
C MET A 181 -18.02 10.35 1.72
N ALA A 182 -18.71 9.46 1.01
CA ALA A 182 -20.16 9.30 1.13
C ALA A 182 -20.59 8.94 2.56
N ALA A 183 -19.85 8.04 3.22
CA ALA A 183 -20.09 7.65 4.61
C ALA A 183 -19.90 8.82 5.59
N ARG A 184 -18.93 9.72 5.33
CA ARG A 184 -18.72 10.94 6.13
C ARG A 184 -19.84 11.94 5.94
N GLN A 185 -20.27 12.18 4.71
CA GLN A 185 -21.37 13.12 4.40
C GLN A 185 -22.69 12.68 5.04
N ALA A 186 -23.00 11.39 5.06
CA ALA A 186 -24.21 10.86 5.67
C ALA A 186 -24.25 10.96 7.22
N LYS A 187 -23.11 11.26 7.86
CA LYS A 187 -22.98 11.43 9.31
C LYS A 187 -22.91 12.90 9.75
N SER A 188 -22.77 13.82 8.79
CA SER A 188 -22.78 15.28 9.01
C SER A 188 -24.20 15.82 9.01
#